data_AF-A0A838MWZ5-F1
#
_entry.id   AF-A0A838MWZ5-F1
#
_cell.length_a   1.000
_cell.length_b   1.000
_cell.length_c   1.000
_cell.angle_alpha   90.00
_cell.angle_beta   90.00
_cell.angle_gamma   90.00
#
_symmetry.space_group_name_H-M   'P 1'
#
loop_
_entity.id
_entity.type
_entity.pdbx_description
1 polymer ?
#
loop_
_entity_poly.entity_id
_entity_poly.type
_entity_poly.pdbx_seq_one_letter_code
_entity_poly.pdbx_strand_id
1 'polypeptide(L)'
;MRAIERPITTKSPEEARLALAQINEDFMRLQAVGHELRTAAATAALDYESVAKGTEELRKRALRLKRNLVFVQSENGQGKKERRDPQAYEKRQAALVKLNELSKGAPDSGQVKHSLTTLVQTIKSFVTNPVFQQANVVDAGLSLKASGDLEDMIELSDKLRKLTKKLSEAAKSSP
;
A
#
# COMPACT_ATOMS: atom_id res chain seq x y z
N MET A 1 43.12 19.62 20.22
CA MET A 1 41.80 20.08 20.70
C MET A 1 40.75 19.84 19.63
N ARG A 2 39.66 19.17 20.04
CA ARG A 2 38.28 19.14 19.54
C ARG A 2 37.94 18.82 18.07
N ALA A 3 36.97 17.91 17.99
CA ALA A 3 36.27 17.32 16.86
C ALA A 3 35.46 18.32 16.02
N ILE A 4 35.19 17.92 14.77
CA ILE A 4 33.99 18.32 14.04
C ILE A 4 33.31 17.05 13.58
N GLU A 5 32.61 16.38 14.50
CA GLU A 5 31.55 15.45 14.12
C GLU A 5 30.43 16.28 13.51
N ARG A 6 30.15 16.08 12.21
CA ARG A 6 28.96 16.64 11.58
C ARG A 6 27.74 15.89 12.15
N PRO A 7 26.74 16.58 12.73
CA PRO A 7 25.50 15.92 13.13
C PRO A 7 24.71 15.45 11.91
N ILE A 8 24.05 14.31 12.07
CA ILE A 8 23.14 13.66 11.13
C ILE A 8 22.03 14.64 10.72
N THR A 9 21.81 14.78 9.41
CA THR A 9 20.99 15.84 8.79
C THR A 9 19.48 15.64 9.04
N THR A 10 18.86 16.53 9.82
CA THR A 10 17.40 16.73 9.84
C THR A 10 17.00 17.56 8.63
N LYS A 11 15.83 17.29 8.02
CA LYS A 11 15.37 18.03 6.83
C LYS A 11 15.09 19.50 7.16
N SER A 12 15.17 20.39 6.17
CA SER A 12 14.80 21.79 6.38
C SER A 12 13.28 21.93 6.66
N PRO A 13 12.83 23.00 7.33
CA PRO A 13 11.40 23.24 7.55
C PRO A 13 10.56 23.26 6.26
N GLU A 14 11.16 23.66 5.14
CA GLU A 14 10.53 23.65 3.83
C GLU A 14 10.37 22.21 3.31
N GLU A 15 11.40 21.39 3.42
CA GLU A 15 11.35 19.98 3.02
C GLU A 15 10.35 19.17 3.84
N ALA A 16 10.20 19.47 5.13
CA ALA A 16 9.18 18.87 6.00
C ALA A 16 7.76 19.24 5.56
N ARG A 17 7.52 20.51 5.20
CA ARG A 17 6.24 20.97 4.64
C ARG A 17 5.90 20.28 3.32
N LEU A 18 6.87 20.17 2.42
CA LEU A 18 6.70 19.48 1.14
C LEU A 18 6.40 17.98 1.34
N ALA A 19 7.07 17.34 2.30
CA ALA A 19 6.80 15.95 2.66
C ALA A 19 5.37 15.77 3.19
N LEU A 20 4.88 16.67 4.05
CA LEU A 20 3.53 16.64 4.58
C LEU A 20 2.47 16.87 3.49
N ALA A 21 2.69 17.84 2.61
CA ALA A 21 1.80 18.09 1.47
C ALA A 21 1.70 16.84 0.57
N GLN A 22 2.84 16.19 0.30
CA GLN A 22 2.88 14.97 -0.49
C GLN A 22 2.19 13.79 0.22
N ILE A 23 2.33 13.66 1.54
CA ILE A 23 1.59 12.66 2.33
C ILE A 23 0.08 12.88 2.15
N ASN A 24 -0.41 14.11 2.30
CA ASN A 24 -1.83 14.43 2.18
C ASN A 24 -2.36 14.16 0.77
N GLU A 25 -1.63 14.57 -0.26
CA GLU A 25 -2.01 14.29 -1.65
C GLU A 25 -2.09 12.79 -1.90
N ASP A 26 -1.11 12.03 -1.43
CA ASP A 26 -1.07 10.58 -1.63
C ASP A 26 -2.19 9.87 -0.91
N PHE A 27 -2.50 10.30 0.31
CA PHE A 27 -3.59 9.75 1.09
C PHE A 27 -4.93 9.97 0.39
N MET A 28 -5.21 11.19 -0.07
CA MET A 28 -6.44 11.50 -0.82
C MET A 28 -6.52 10.71 -2.13
N ARG A 29 -5.39 10.58 -2.83
CA ARG A 29 -5.39 9.86 -4.11
C ARG A 29 -5.52 8.36 -3.94
N LEU A 30 -4.98 7.77 -2.87
CA LEU A 30 -5.24 6.37 -2.50
C LEU A 30 -6.73 6.12 -2.27
N GLN A 31 -7.44 7.04 -1.62
CA GLN A 31 -8.89 6.92 -1.42
C GLN A 31 -9.65 6.95 -2.74
N ALA A 32 -9.30 7.88 -3.63
CA ALA A 32 -9.93 8.02 -4.96
C ALA A 32 -9.70 6.77 -5.82
N VAL A 33 -8.44 6.33 -5.98
CA VAL A 33 -8.10 5.13 -6.75
C VAL A 33 -8.73 3.88 -6.12
N GLY A 34 -8.74 3.79 -4.78
CA GLY A 34 -9.43 2.71 -4.09
C GLY A 34 -10.94 2.67 -4.34
N HIS A 35 -11.57 3.83 -4.55
CA HIS A 35 -12.96 3.91 -4.97
C HIS A 35 -13.16 3.44 -6.42
N GLU A 36 -12.34 3.91 -7.34
CA GLU A 36 -12.36 3.48 -8.75
C GLU A 36 -12.20 1.96 -8.88
N LEU A 37 -11.23 1.39 -8.15
CA LEU A 37 -10.97 -0.05 -8.11
C LEU A 37 -12.14 -0.86 -7.51
N ARG A 38 -12.81 -0.32 -6.48
CA ARG A 38 -14.02 -0.95 -5.92
C ARG A 38 -15.16 -0.97 -6.93
N THR A 39 -15.36 0.14 -7.64
CA THR A 39 -16.37 0.23 -8.71
C THR A 39 -16.06 -0.77 -9.81
N ALA A 40 -14.80 -0.86 -10.25
CA ALA A 40 -14.36 -1.85 -11.23
C ALA A 40 -14.63 -3.30 -10.75
N ALA A 41 -14.37 -3.61 -9.47
CA ALA A 41 -14.63 -4.93 -8.91
C ALA A 41 -16.11 -5.35 -8.94
N ALA A 42 -17.02 -4.38 -8.86
CA ALA A 42 -18.47 -4.61 -8.89
C ALA A 42 -19.02 -4.85 -10.31
N THR A 43 -18.24 -4.59 -11.35
CA THR A 43 -18.66 -4.80 -12.74
C THR A 43 -18.67 -6.29 -13.13
N ALA A 44 -19.57 -6.65 -14.06
CA ALA A 44 -19.63 -8.00 -14.61
C ALA A 44 -18.36 -8.30 -15.45
N ALA A 45 -17.99 -7.38 -16.34
CA ALA A 45 -16.81 -7.46 -17.20
C ALA A 45 -15.72 -6.50 -16.72
N LEU A 46 -14.55 -7.05 -16.39
CA LEU A 46 -13.40 -6.28 -15.93
C LEU A 46 -12.66 -5.63 -17.12
N ASP A 47 -12.42 -4.33 -17.03
CA ASP A 47 -11.42 -3.65 -17.85
C ASP A 47 -10.03 -3.88 -17.23
N TYR A 48 -9.34 -4.90 -17.74
CA TYR A 48 -8.01 -5.28 -17.25
C TYR A 48 -6.96 -4.18 -17.42
N GLU A 49 -7.09 -3.31 -18.42
CA GLU A 49 -6.15 -2.22 -18.64
C GLU A 49 -6.33 -1.11 -17.60
N SER A 50 -7.57 -0.70 -17.35
CA SER A 50 -7.89 0.27 -16.32
C SER A 50 -7.52 -0.24 -14.92
N VAL A 51 -7.78 -1.51 -14.62
CA VAL A 51 -7.37 -2.13 -13.35
C VAL A 51 -5.85 -2.17 -13.20
N ALA A 52 -5.10 -2.49 -14.27
CA ALA A 52 -3.63 -2.48 -14.25
C ALA A 52 -3.08 -1.07 -13.97
N LYS A 53 -3.64 -0.04 -14.61
CA LYS A 53 -3.23 1.37 -14.41
C LYS A 53 -3.51 1.84 -12.98
N GLY A 54 -4.72 1.59 -12.49
CA GLY A 54 -5.13 1.99 -11.14
C GLY A 54 -4.27 1.32 -10.06
N THR A 55 -3.96 0.02 -10.21
CA THR A 55 -3.08 -0.66 -9.25
C THR A 55 -1.63 -0.21 -9.31
N GLU A 56 -1.10 0.16 -10.47
CA GLU A 56 0.23 0.74 -10.58
C GLU A 56 0.31 2.12 -9.91
N GLU A 57 -0.71 2.98 -10.08
CA GLU A 57 -0.78 4.26 -9.38
C GLU A 57 -0.84 4.06 -7.86
N LEU A 58 -1.73 3.19 -7.40
CA LEU A 58 -1.89 2.87 -5.98
C LEU A 58 -0.58 2.39 -5.37
N ARG A 59 0.14 1.48 -6.04
CA ARG A 59 1.46 0.99 -5.61
C ARG A 59 2.46 2.13 -5.44
N LYS A 60 2.56 3.05 -6.41
CA LYS A 60 3.47 4.20 -6.34
C LYS A 60 3.15 5.11 -5.16
N ARG A 61 1.88 5.43 -4.96
CA ARG A 61 1.39 6.25 -3.84
C ARG A 61 1.68 5.58 -2.49
N ALA A 62 1.40 4.29 -2.36
CA ALA A 62 1.66 3.52 -1.15
C ALA A 62 3.16 3.43 -0.80
N LEU A 63 4.03 3.21 -1.80
CA LEU A 63 5.49 3.24 -1.62
C LEU A 63 5.96 4.60 -1.09
N ARG A 64 5.44 5.68 -1.65
CA ARG A 64 5.82 7.05 -1.27
C ARG A 64 5.34 7.41 0.14
N LEU A 65 4.10 7.05 0.48
CA LEU A 65 3.58 7.17 1.84
C LEU A 65 4.42 6.38 2.84
N LYS A 66 4.75 5.13 2.54
CA LYS A 66 5.61 4.31 3.42
C LYS A 66 6.95 5.01 3.68
N ARG A 67 7.60 5.53 2.63
CA ARG A 67 8.88 6.26 2.77
C ARG A 67 8.74 7.52 3.62
N ASN A 68 7.69 8.31 3.37
CA ASN A 68 7.50 9.58 4.07
C ASN A 68 7.07 9.37 5.54
N LEU A 69 6.27 8.34 5.85
CA LEU A 69 5.87 8.01 7.22
C LEU A 69 7.03 7.49 8.07
N VAL A 70 7.91 6.65 7.50
CA VAL A 70 9.13 6.20 8.20
C VAL A 70 10.02 7.40 8.54
N PHE A 71 10.10 8.39 7.65
CA PHE A 71 10.87 9.60 7.89
C PHE A 71 10.28 10.43 9.05
N VAL A 72 8.97 10.69 9.08
CA VAL A 72 8.31 11.42 10.18
C VAL A 72 8.53 10.74 11.55
N GLN A 73 8.46 9.41 11.60
CA GLN A 73 8.73 8.65 12.83
C GLN A 73 10.20 8.75 13.27
N SER A 74 11.12 8.93 12.32
CA SER A 74 12.55 9.08 12.58
C SER A 74 12.89 10.46 13.14
N GLU A 75 12.28 11.54 12.64
CA GLU A 75 12.47 12.91 13.15
C GLU A 75 11.91 13.09 14.56
N ASN A 76 10.80 12.43 14.88
CA ASN A 76 10.21 12.49 16.23
C ASN A 76 10.96 11.61 17.26
N GLY A 77 12.09 10.99 16.90
CA GLY A 77 12.89 10.15 17.81
C GLY A 77 12.23 8.82 18.18
N GLN A 78 11.19 8.40 17.46
CA GLN A 78 10.33 7.26 17.81
C GLN A 78 10.61 5.99 16.98
N GLY A 79 11.67 5.98 16.17
CA GLY A 79 12.09 4.84 15.35
C GLY A 79 12.75 3.69 16.13
N LYS A 80 12.05 3.09 17.11
CA LYS A 80 12.46 1.77 17.63
C LYS A 80 11.96 0.69 16.67
N LYS A 81 12.86 -0.16 16.18
CA LYS A 81 12.52 -1.40 15.45
C LYS A 81 11.76 -2.32 16.41
N GLU A 82 10.46 -2.14 16.53
CA GLU A 82 9.63 -3.01 17.35
C GLU A 82 9.42 -4.34 16.61
N ARG A 83 9.51 -5.44 17.36
CA ARG A 83 9.32 -6.80 16.82
C ARG A 83 7.88 -6.90 16.30
N ARG A 84 7.74 -7.07 14.98
CA ARG A 84 6.48 -7.38 14.30
C ARG A 84 5.73 -8.47 15.07
N ASP A 85 4.45 -8.27 15.36
CA ASP A 85 3.58 -9.31 15.92
C ASP A 85 3.70 -10.58 15.06
N PRO A 86 4.24 -11.68 15.59
CA PRO A 86 4.44 -12.92 14.84
C PRO A 86 3.13 -13.46 14.27
N GLN A 87 2.01 -13.28 14.98
CA GLN A 87 0.71 -13.83 14.60
C GLN A 87 0.08 -13.04 13.44
N ALA A 88 0.24 -11.72 13.43
CA ALA A 88 -0.13 -10.87 12.30
C ALA A 88 0.72 -11.18 11.06
N TYR A 89 2.03 -11.41 11.25
CA TYR A 89 2.93 -11.80 10.16
C TYR A 89 2.56 -13.16 9.56
N GLU A 90 2.21 -14.14 10.40
CA GLU A 90 1.82 -15.47 9.95
C GLU A 90 0.46 -15.46 9.22
N LYS A 91 -0.54 -14.75 9.74
CA LYS A 91 -1.82 -14.53 9.02
C LYS A 91 -1.60 -13.85 7.67
N ARG A 92 -0.71 -12.86 7.62
CA ARG A 92 -0.34 -12.19 6.37
C ARG A 92 0.33 -13.15 5.40
N GLN A 93 1.36 -13.88 5.84
CA GLN A 93 2.03 -14.90 5.03
C GLN A 93 1.03 -15.95 4.51
N ALA A 94 0.11 -16.42 5.34
CA ALA A 94 -0.94 -17.35 4.92
C ALA A 94 -1.87 -16.75 3.85
N ALA A 95 -2.26 -15.48 3.98
CA ALA A 95 -3.05 -14.79 2.95
C ALA A 95 -2.27 -14.60 1.64
N LEU A 96 -0.99 -14.27 1.72
CA LEU A 96 -0.10 -14.12 0.55
C LEU A 96 0.16 -15.46 -0.14
N VAL A 97 0.34 -16.54 0.63
CA VAL A 97 0.45 -17.91 0.13
C VAL A 97 -0.85 -18.30 -0.54
N LYS A 98 -2.01 -18.08 0.10
CA LYS A 98 -3.33 -18.38 -0.49
C LYS A 98 -3.57 -17.63 -1.78
N LEU A 99 -3.17 -16.36 -1.87
CA LEU A 99 -3.19 -15.59 -3.13
C LEU A 99 -2.26 -16.18 -4.19
N ASN A 100 -1.07 -16.63 -3.80
CA ASN A 100 -0.13 -17.28 -4.72
C ASN A 100 -0.66 -18.65 -5.18
N GLU A 101 -1.31 -19.41 -4.31
CA GLU A 101 -1.97 -20.67 -4.63
C GLU A 101 -3.18 -20.46 -5.56
N LEU A 102 -3.98 -19.41 -5.32
CA LEU A 102 -5.05 -19.00 -6.22
C LEU A 102 -4.53 -18.58 -7.60
N SER A 103 -3.25 -18.21 -7.72
CA SER A 103 -2.59 -17.93 -9.01
C SER A 103 -1.98 -19.16 -9.69
N LYS A 104 -2.05 -20.35 -9.07
CA LYS A 104 -1.62 -21.61 -9.70
C LYS A 104 -2.70 -22.04 -10.70
N GLY A 105 -2.46 -21.75 -11.98
CA GLY A 105 -3.36 -22.08 -13.09
C GLY A 105 -3.32 -20.99 -14.17
N ALA A 106 -4.13 -21.14 -15.21
CA ALA A 106 -4.39 -20.02 -16.10
C ALA A 106 -5.06 -18.90 -15.29
N PRO A 107 -4.60 -17.64 -15.36
CA PRO A 107 -5.27 -16.55 -14.67
C PRO A 107 -6.69 -16.40 -15.23
N ASP A 108 -7.65 -16.21 -14.33
CA ASP A 108 -9.06 -16.02 -14.68
C ASP A 108 -9.63 -14.74 -14.04
N SER A 109 -10.81 -14.32 -14.49
CA SER A 109 -11.47 -13.10 -13.98
C SER A 109 -11.82 -13.18 -12.49
N GLY A 110 -12.09 -14.37 -11.96
CA GLY A 110 -12.41 -14.59 -10.56
C GLY A 110 -11.23 -14.29 -9.64
N GLN A 111 -10.03 -14.72 -10.04
CA GLN A 111 -8.77 -14.41 -9.32
C GLN A 111 -8.52 -12.89 -9.24
N VAL A 112 -8.79 -12.17 -10.34
CA VAL A 112 -8.67 -10.70 -10.38
C VAL A 112 -9.71 -10.07 -9.46
N LYS A 113 -10.99 -10.48 -9.51
CA LYS A 113 -12.04 -9.91 -8.64
C LYS A 113 -11.75 -10.15 -7.16
N HIS A 114 -11.31 -11.36 -6.80
CA HIS A 114 -10.94 -11.68 -5.42
C HIS A 114 -9.80 -10.78 -4.93
N SER A 115 -8.69 -10.73 -5.69
CA SER A 115 -7.52 -9.93 -5.34
C SER A 115 -7.83 -8.43 -5.28
N LEU A 116 -8.67 -7.92 -6.19
CA LEU A 116 -9.13 -6.54 -6.20
C LEU A 116 -9.99 -6.22 -4.97
N THR A 117 -10.87 -7.13 -4.56
CA THR A 117 -11.67 -6.99 -3.33
C THR A 117 -10.78 -6.96 -2.10
N THR A 118 -9.79 -7.84 -2.00
CA THR A 118 -8.81 -7.85 -0.92
C THR A 118 -8.06 -6.52 -0.85
N LEU A 119 -7.57 -6.02 -1.99
CA LEU A 119 -6.86 -4.74 -2.07
C LEU A 119 -7.75 -3.57 -1.59
N VAL A 120 -9.00 -3.51 -2.03
CA VAL A 120 -9.95 -2.48 -1.60
C VAL A 120 -10.21 -2.52 -0.10
N GLN A 121 -10.31 -3.72 0.48
CA GLN A 121 -10.48 -3.87 1.93
C GLN A 121 -9.22 -3.43 2.69
N THR A 122 -8.03 -3.71 2.18
CA THR A 122 -6.76 -3.21 2.76
C THR A 122 -6.68 -1.68 2.68
N ILE A 123 -7.08 -1.06 1.56
CA ILE A 123 -7.15 0.41 1.47
C ILE A 123 -8.10 0.96 2.53
N LYS A 124 -9.31 0.37 2.67
CA LYS A 124 -10.28 0.77 3.68
C LYS A 124 -9.68 0.68 5.09
N SER A 125 -9.05 -0.45 5.41
CA SER A 125 -8.35 -0.73 6.66
C SER A 125 -7.29 0.34 7.00
N PHE A 126 -6.52 0.77 5.99
CA PHE A 126 -5.51 1.81 6.10
C PHE A 126 -6.14 3.18 6.35
N VAL A 127 -7.07 3.61 5.50
CA VAL A 127 -7.60 4.99 5.52
C VAL A 127 -8.52 5.25 6.72
N THR A 128 -9.12 4.22 7.31
CA THR A 128 -9.91 4.33 8.54
C THR A 128 -9.07 4.11 9.80
N ASN A 129 -7.75 4.02 9.68
CA ASN A 129 -6.88 3.83 10.84
C ASN A 129 -6.89 5.12 11.71
N PRO A 130 -7.27 5.04 13.01
CA PRO A 130 -7.34 6.22 13.87
C PRO A 130 -6.01 6.96 14.08
N VAL A 131 -4.87 6.34 13.77
CA VAL A 131 -3.55 7.00 13.81
C VAL A 131 -3.50 8.25 12.94
N PHE A 132 -4.34 8.34 11.90
CA PHE A 132 -4.44 9.50 11.03
C PHE A 132 -5.43 10.56 11.51
N GLN A 133 -6.17 10.30 12.60
CA GLN A 133 -7.20 11.19 13.15
C GLN A 133 -6.80 11.80 14.49
N GLN A 134 -5.96 11.12 15.26
CA GLN A 134 -5.56 11.57 16.60
C GLN A 134 -4.24 12.35 16.52
N ALA A 135 -4.32 13.69 16.55
CA ALA A 135 -3.16 14.57 16.40
C ALA A 135 -2.08 14.44 17.49
N ASN A 136 -2.42 13.84 18.65
CA ASN A 136 -1.58 13.90 19.85
C ASN A 136 -1.18 12.54 20.44
N VAL A 137 -1.57 11.41 19.82
CA VAL A 137 -1.21 10.06 20.31
C VAL A 137 -0.70 9.22 19.14
N VAL A 138 0.63 9.05 19.06
CA VAL A 138 1.24 8.04 18.19
C VAL A 138 1.06 6.68 18.88
N ASP A 139 -0.05 6.01 18.58
CA ASP A 139 -0.26 4.64 19.03
C ASP A 139 0.60 3.69 18.19
N ALA A 140 1.51 2.96 18.86
CA ALA A 140 2.46 2.06 18.20
C ALA A 140 1.73 0.92 17.47
N GLY A 141 0.66 0.37 18.04
CA GLY A 141 -0.15 -0.68 17.42
C GLY A 141 -0.85 -0.19 16.16
N LEU A 142 -1.48 0.99 16.23
CA LEU A 142 -2.14 1.61 15.07
C LEU A 142 -1.12 1.98 13.98
N SER A 143 0.08 2.45 14.35
CA SER A 143 1.17 2.77 13.44
C SER A 143 1.74 1.52 12.74
N LEU A 144 1.92 0.44 13.49
CA LEU A 144 2.32 -0.86 12.94
C LEU A 144 1.27 -1.41 11.99
N LYS A 145 0.00 -1.31 12.35
CA LYS A 145 -1.11 -1.71 11.47
C LYS A 145 -1.11 -0.91 10.17
N ALA A 146 -1.02 0.43 10.23
CA ALA A 146 -0.97 1.27 9.03
C ALA A 146 0.24 0.95 8.14
N SER A 147 1.41 0.75 8.75
CA SER A 147 2.63 0.33 8.03
C SER A 147 2.45 -1.03 7.38
N GLY A 148 1.78 -1.93 8.08
CA GLY A 148 1.34 -3.20 7.55
C GLY A 148 0.43 -3.02 6.34
N ASP A 149 -0.69 -2.32 6.48
CA ASP A 149 -1.66 -2.16 5.40
C ASP A 149 -0.98 -1.60 4.12
N LEU A 150 0.00 -0.69 4.25
CA LEU A 150 0.80 -0.19 3.12
C LEU A 150 1.63 -1.28 2.42
N GLU A 151 2.26 -2.18 3.17
CA GLU A 151 3.00 -3.30 2.60
C GLU A 151 2.10 -4.24 1.80
N ASP A 152 0.94 -4.56 2.36
CA ASP A 152 -0.04 -5.42 1.70
C ASP A 152 -0.56 -4.74 0.43
N MET A 153 -0.85 -3.43 0.47
CA MET A 153 -1.23 -2.66 -0.71
C MET A 153 -0.18 -2.71 -1.82
N ILE A 154 1.10 -2.57 -1.47
CA ILE A 154 2.22 -2.59 -2.43
C ILE A 154 2.33 -3.97 -3.09
N GLU A 155 2.22 -5.04 -2.32
CA GLU A 155 2.34 -6.41 -2.82
C GLU A 155 1.13 -6.84 -3.64
N LEU A 156 -0.08 -6.63 -3.12
CA LEU A 156 -1.34 -6.94 -3.80
C LEU A 156 -1.44 -6.21 -5.13
N SER A 157 -1.06 -4.94 -5.17
CA SER A 157 -1.10 -4.14 -6.40
C SER A 157 -0.13 -4.66 -7.46
N ASP A 158 1.06 -5.14 -7.07
CA ASP A 158 2.02 -5.73 -8.01
C ASP A 158 1.52 -7.04 -8.60
N LYS A 159 0.96 -7.90 -7.75
CA LYS A 159 0.36 -9.17 -8.15
C LYS A 159 -0.81 -8.93 -9.09
N LEU A 160 -1.71 -8.01 -8.73
CA LEU A 160 -2.87 -7.69 -9.56
C LEU A 160 -2.45 -7.15 -10.93
N ARG A 161 -1.50 -6.21 -10.98
CA ARG A 161 -0.96 -5.68 -12.24
C ARG A 161 -0.40 -6.79 -13.13
N LYS A 162 0.32 -7.75 -12.55
CA LYS A 162 0.86 -8.91 -13.29
C LYS A 162 -0.25 -9.82 -13.81
N LEU A 163 -1.28 -10.10 -13.01
CA LEU A 163 -2.42 -10.94 -13.40
C LEU A 163 -3.24 -10.29 -14.53
N THR A 164 -3.59 -9.01 -14.38
CA THR A 164 -4.38 -8.29 -15.39
C THR A 164 -3.62 -8.10 -16.69
N LYS A 165 -2.30 -7.88 -16.63
CA LYS A 165 -1.45 -7.86 -17.84
C LYS A 165 -1.51 -9.19 -18.59
N LYS A 166 -1.30 -10.32 -17.90
CA LYS A 166 -1.38 -11.65 -18.51
C LYS A 166 -2.75 -11.93 -19.14
N LEU A 167 -3.83 -11.57 -18.46
CA LEU A 167 -5.20 -11.72 -18.97
C LEU A 167 -5.46 -10.85 -20.20
N SER A 168 -4.96 -9.61 -20.19
CA SER A 168 -5.08 -8.71 -21.35
C SER A 168 -4.29 -9.20 -22.57
N GLU A 169 -3.16 -9.84 -22.36
CA GLU A 169 -2.34 -10.45 -23.42
C GLU A 169 -3.03 -11.71 -23.97
N ALA A 170 -3.52 -12.58 -23.09
CA ALA A 170 -4.26 -13.79 -23.47
C ALA A 170 -5.52 -13.46 -24.31
N ALA A 171 -6.27 -12.42 -23.91
CA ALA A 171 -7.45 -11.96 -24.64
C ALA A 171 -7.12 -11.41 -26.04
N LYS A 172 -5.94 -10.82 -26.24
CA LYS A 172 -5.48 -10.31 -27.55
C LYS A 172 -4.95 -11.40 -28.47
N SER A 173 -4.51 -12.53 -27.91
CA SER A 173 -3.97 -13.67 -28.65
C SER A 173 -5.02 -14.75 -28.98
N SER A 174 -6.26 -14.59 -28.52
CA SER A 174 -7.35 -15.52 -28.86
C SER A 174 -7.91 -15.16 -30.24
N PRO A 175 -7.90 -16.08 -31.23
CA PRO A 175 -8.36 -15.84 -32.60
C PRO A 175 -9.88 -15.67 -32.72
#